data_AF-A0A6B3HF12-F1
#
_entry.id   AF-A0A6B3HF12-F1
#
_cell.length_a   1.000
_cell.length_b   1.000
_cell.length_c   1.000
_cell.angle_alpha   90.00
_cell.angle_beta   90.00
_cell.angle_gamma   90.00
#
_symmetry.space_group_name_H-M   'P 1'
#
loop_
_entity.id
_entity.type
_entity.pdbx_description
1 polymer ?
#
loop_
_entity_poly.entity_id
_entity_poly.type
_entity_poly.pdbx_seq_one_letter_code
_entity_poly.pdbx_strand_id
1 'polypeptide(L)'
;LPAGREELAAWVALPEDPRPVRDPLLLRMRAAAVVGVNGMGAELRRHLALHESQLEEYRGIEERDFTPAPTTDEGRLRHLVLRGGIDLETFWTGWLTRAIGELDAP
;
A
#
# COMPACT_ATOMS: atom_id res chain seq x y z
N LEU A 1 -24.76 17.57 12.08
CA LEU A 1 -26.14 17.06 12.32
C LEU A 1 -26.03 15.78 13.14
N PRO A 2 -26.86 15.57 14.18
CA PRO A 2 -26.80 14.38 15.06
C PRO A 2 -26.91 13.05 14.30
N ALA A 3 -27.84 12.94 13.35
CA ALA A 3 -28.03 11.74 12.52
C ALA A 3 -26.75 11.29 11.80
N GLY A 4 -25.92 12.23 11.32
CA GLY A 4 -24.67 11.88 10.64
C GLY A 4 -23.61 11.25 11.56
N ARG A 5 -23.62 11.58 12.86
CA ARG A 5 -22.73 10.94 13.84
C ARG A 5 -23.21 9.55 14.20
N GLU A 6 -24.52 9.35 14.29
CA GLU A 6 -25.14 8.06 14.57
C GLU A 6 -24.86 7.07 13.43
N GLU A 7 -25.05 7.49 12.18
CA GLU A 7 -24.74 6.66 11.01
C GLU A 7 -23.24 6.28 10.95
N LEU A 8 -22.34 7.22 11.24
CA LEU A 8 -20.91 6.93 11.26
C LEU A 8 -20.53 5.94 12.38
N ALA A 9 -21.14 6.08 13.56
CA ALA A 9 -20.92 5.15 14.67
C ALA A 9 -21.44 3.74 14.33
N ALA A 10 -22.60 3.65 13.69
CA ALA A 10 -23.15 2.39 13.20
C ALA A 10 -22.22 1.74 12.17
N TRP A 11 -21.67 2.53 11.24
CA TRP A 11 -20.72 2.04 10.23
C TRP A 11 -19.41 1.52 10.84
N VAL A 12 -18.83 2.20 11.82
CA VAL A 12 -17.60 1.75 12.51
C VAL A 12 -17.80 0.38 13.21
N ALA A 13 -19.02 0.10 13.67
CA ALA A 13 -19.34 -1.16 14.36
C ALA A 13 -19.74 -2.30 13.41
N LEU A 14 -19.87 -2.03 12.10
CA LEU A 14 -20.32 -3.01 11.13
C LEU A 14 -19.19 -4.03 10.85
N PRO A 15 -19.41 -5.34 11.07
CA PRO A 15 -18.44 -6.34 10.66
C PRO A 15 -18.41 -6.48 9.13
N GLU A 16 -17.21 -6.53 8.57
CA GLU A 16 -16.99 -6.77 7.14
C GLU A 16 -15.90 -7.83 6.94
N ASP A 17 -16.07 -8.67 5.92
CA ASP A 17 -15.06 -9.63 5.51
C ASP A 17 -13.86 -8.91 4.83
N PRO A 18 -12.62 -9.42 4.99
CA PRO A 18 -11.48 -8.90 4.26
C PRO A 18 -11.71 -8.94 2.74
N ARG A 19 -11.46 -7.81 2.08
CA ARG A 19 -11.60 -7.74 0.62
C ARG A 19 -10.40 -8.42 -0.04
N PRO A 20 -10.61 -9.25 -1.08
CA PRO A 20 -9.51 -9.82 -1.86
C PRO A 20 -8.68 -8.71 -2.51
N VAL A 21 -7.36 -8.82 -2.43
CA VAL A 21 -6.45 -7.92 -3.15
C VAL A 21 -6.54 -8.23 -4.65
N ARG A 22 -6.89 -7.21 -5.44
CA ARG A 22 -6.98 -7.30 -6.91
C ARG A 22 -6.14 -6.18 -7.52
N ASP A 23 -4.89 -6.49 -7.81
CA ASP A 23 -3.98 -5.53 -8.43
C ASP A 23 -3.86 -5.77 -9.96
N PRO A 24 -4.14 -4.76 -10.80
CA PRO A 24 -4.00 -4.87 -12.25
C PRO A 24 -2.59 -5.22 -12.74
N LEU A 25 -1.54 -4.84 -12.02
CA LEU A 25 -0.15 -5.17 -12.36
C LEU A 25 0.06 -6.69 -12.34
N LEU A 26 -0.42 -7.36 -11.30
CA LEU A 26 -0.31 -8.82 -11.16
C LEU A 26 -1.08 -9.55 -12.28
N LEU A 27 -2.25 -9.03 -12.66
CA LEU A 27 -3.02 -9.58 -13.78
C LEU A 27 -2.29 -9.37 -15.12
N ARG A 28 -1.69 -8.19 -15.33
CA ARG A 28 -0.89 -7.90 -16.53
C ARG A 28 0.36 -8.77 -16.61
N MET A 29 1.02 -9.04 -15.49
CA MET A 29 2.15 -9.98 -15.44
C MET A 29 1.73 -11.40 -15.84
N ARG A 30 0.58 -11.87 -15.34
CA ARG A 30 0.03 -13.16 -15.76
C ARG A 30 -0.25 -13.21 -17.26
N ALA A 31 -0.79 -12.14 -17.83
CA ALA A 31 -1.04 -12.06 -19.28
C ALA A 31 0.27 -12.03 -20.09
N ALA A 32 1.28 -11.29 -19.62
CA ALA A 32 2.60 -11.20 -20.26
C ALA A 32 3.31 -12.57 -20.35
N ALA A 33 3.05 -13.48 -19.40
CA ALA A 33 3.55 -14.85 -19.49
C ALA A 33 2.99 -15.64 -20.71
N VAL A 34 1.86 -15.19 -21.27
CA VAL A 34 1.23 -15.80 -22.45
C VAL A 34 1.57 -15.06 -23.73
N VAL A 35 1.56 -13.72 -23.69
CA VAL A 35 1.70 -12.88 -24.90
C VAL A 35 3.12 -12.33 -25.11
N GLY A 36 4.05 -12.62 -24.19
CA GLY A 36 5.42 -12.12 -24.18
C GLY A 36 5.65 -11.02 -23.14
N VAL A 37 6.87 -10.98 -22.60
CA VAL A 37 7.27 -10.07 -21.49
C VAL A 37 7.71 -8.68 -21.95
N ASN A 38 7.51 -8.34 -23.22
CA ASN A 38 7.97 -7.08 -23.82
C ASN A 38 7.39 -5.87 -23.06
N GLY A 39 8.27 -5.01 -22.54
CA GLY A 39 7.90 -3.81 -21.78
C GLY A 39 7.51 -4.07 -20.32
N MET A 40 7.38 -5.32 -19.87
CA MET A 40 7.01 -5.63 -18.48
C MET A 40 8.09 -5.14 -17.49
N GLY A 41 9.37 -5.39 -17.78
CA GLY A 41 10.46 -4.92 -16.91
C GLY A 41 10.53 -3.40 -16.77
N ALA A 42 10.16 -2.64 -17.81
CA ALA A 42 10.09 -1.18 -17.72
C ALA A 42 8.92 -0.72 -16.84
N GLU A 43 7.77 -1.38 -16.96
CA GLU A 43 6.61 -1.09 -16.12
C GLU A 43 6.85 -1.44 -14.64
N LEU A 44 7.50 -2.57 -14.33
CA LEU A 44 7.84 -2.91 -12.95
C LEU A 44 8.78 -1.88 -12.31
N ARG A 45 9.80 -1.40 -13.05
CA ARG A 45 10.69 -0.34 -12.56
C ARG A 45 9.95 0.98 -12.35
N ARG A 46 8.99 1.31 -13.23
CA ARG A 46 8.12 2.49 -13.06
C ARG A 46 7.30 2.38 -11.78
N HIS A 47 6.68 1.23 -11.53
CA HIS A 47 5.95 0.97 -10.30
C HIS A 47 6.86 1.05 -9.07
N LEU A 48 8.06 0.47 -9.13
CA LEU A 48 9.01 0.51 -8.02
C LEU A 48 9.31 1.95 -7.59
N ALA A 49 9.66 2.81 -8.55
CA ALA A 49 9.96 4.21 -8.28
C ALA A 49 8.77 4.96 -7.65
N LEU A 50 7.54 4.66 -8.07
CA LEU A 50 6.33 5.27 -7.52
C LEU A 50 6.09 4.81 -6.06
N HIS A 51 6.23 3.52 -5.79
CA HIS A 51 6.08 2.98 -4.43
C HIS A 51 7.20 3.45 -3.50
N GLU A 52 8.44 3.58 -3.98
CA GLU A 52 9.55 4.15 -3.21
C GLU A 52 9.28 5.61 -2.81
N SER A 53 8.82 6.43 -3.76
CA SER A 53 8.45 7.82 -3.50
C SER A 53 7.31 7.93 -2.48
N GLN A 54 6.30 7.05 -2.59
CA GLN A 54 5.17 7.06 -1.65
C GLN A 54 5.58 6.61 -0.24
N LEU A 55 6.47 5.60 -0.16
CA LEU A 55 7.03 5.12 1.10
C LEU A 55 7.85 6.21 1.82
N GLU A 56 8.67 6.96 1.07
CA GLU A 56 9.42 8.08 1.62
C GLU A 56 8.49 9.17 2.18
N GLU A 57 7.43 9.51 1.44
CA GLU A 57 6.41 10.46 1.90
C GLU A 57 5.77 9.99 3.22
N TYR A 58 5.33 8.74 3.29
CA TYR A 58 4.68 8.21 4.50
C TYR A 58 5.62 8.16 5.71
N ARG A 59 6.90 7.82 5.51
CA ARG A 59 7.91 7.88 6.58
C ARG A 59 8.13 9.31 7.05
N GLY A 60 8.18 10.28 6.13
CA GLY A 60 8.27 11.71 6.48
C GLY A 60 7.05 12.22 7.27
N ILE A 61 5.85 11.71 6.97
CA ILE A 61 4.65 11.98 7.77
C ILE A 61 4.77 11.35 9.16
N GLU A 62 5.24 10.10 9.24
CA GLU A 62 5.37 9.38 10.51
C GLU A 62 6.33 10.10 11.47
N GLU A 63 7.50 10.49 10.98
CA GLU A 63 8.50 11.21 11.76
C GLU A 63 7.96 12.55 12.27
N ARG A 64 7.30 13.32 11.39
CA ARG A 64 6.81 14.67 11.71
C ARG A 64 5.61 14.66 12.65
N ASP A 65 4.64 13.77 12.42
CA ASP A 65 3.31 13.87 13.04
C ASP A 65 3.13 12.87 14.20
N PHE A 66 4.00 11.85 14.32
CA PHE A 66 3.89 10.78 15.31
C PHE A 66 5.15 10.59 16.16
N THR A 67 6.01 11.63 16.23
CA THR A 67 7.16 11.69 17.16
C THR A 67 7.00 12.88 18.12
N PRO A 68 6.78 12.66 19.43
CA PRO A 68 6.66 11.38 20.11
C PRO A 68 5.36 10.64 19.79
N ALA A 69 5.35 9.33 20.04
CA ALA A 69 4.21 8.47 19.76
C ALA A 69 2.92 8.96 20.46
N PRO A 70 1.75 8.83 19.80
CA PRO A 70 0.49 9.31 20.35
C PRO A 70 0.08 8.52 21.61
N THR A 71 -0.47 9.24 22.58
CA THR A 71 -0.93 8.66 23.85
C THR A 71 -2.43 8.38 23.88
N THR A 72 -3.22 9.11 23.09
CA THR A 72 -4.68 8.96 22.96
C THR A 72 -5.06 7.87 21.96
N ASP A 73 -6.21 7.22 22.17
CA ASP A 73 -6.70 6.16 21.27
C ASP A 73 -6.92 6.67 19.85
N GLU A 74 -7.49 7.87 19.69
CA GLU A 74 -7.67 8.53 18.39
C GLU A 74 -6.32 8.73 17.67
N GLY A 75 -5.30 9.16 18.40
CA GLY A 75 -3.95 9.31 17.86
C GLY A 75 -3.34 7.96 17.45
N ARG A 76 -3.50 6.93 18.27
CA ARG A 76 -3.03 5.56 17.97
C ARG A 76 -3.73 5.00 16.73
N LEU A 77 -5.03 5.21 16.58
CA LEU A 77 -5.80 4.76 15.41
C LEU A 77 -5.32 5.47 14.13
N ARG A 78 -5.11 6.79 14.17
CA ARG A 78 -4.51 7.51 13.03
C ARG A 78 -3.13 6.99 12.66
N HIS A 79 -2.29 6.74 13.67
CA HIS A 79 -0.95 6.20 13.44
C HIS A 79 -1.00 4.79 12.83
N LEU A 80 -1.92 3.94 13.29
CA LEU A 80 -2.13 2.60 12.73
C LEU A 80 -2.50 2.64 11.25
N VAL A 81 -3.34 3.59 10.83
CA VAL A 81 -3.68 3.79 9.41
C VAL A 81 -2.44 4.15 8.59
N LEU A 82 -1.63 5.10 9.06
CA LEU A 82 -0.39 5.48 8.37
C LEU A 82 0.60 4.31 8.28
N ARG A 83 0.80 3.57 9.37
CA ARG A 83 1.67 2.38 9.39
C ARG A 83 1.18 1.30 8.44
N GLY A 84 -0.14 1.10 8.32
CA GLY A 84 -0.70 0.21 7.31
C GLY A 84 -0.31 0.60 5.88
N GLY A 85 -0.26 1.91 5.59
CA GLY A 85 0.29 2.43 4.34
C GLY A 85 1.78 2.12 4.18
N ILE A 86 2.60 2.43 5.20
CA ILE A 86 4.05 2.15 5.19
C ILE A 86 4.35 0.66 4.97
N ASP A 87 3.63 -0.23 5.65
CA ASP A 87 3.79 -1.67 5.55
C ASP A 87 3.43 -2.16 4.14
N LEU A 88 2.36 -1.63 3.55
CA LEU A 88 1.95 -1.95 2.19
C LEU A 88 2.98 -1.50 1.14
N GLU A 89 3.48 -0.27 1.26
CA GLU A 89 4.52 0.25 0.35
C GLU A 89 5.86 -0.48 0.52
N THR A 90 6.20 -0.86 1.76
CA THR A 90 7.37 -1.70 2.06
C THR A 90 7.25 -3.08 1.41
N PHE A 91 6.04 -3.67 1.42
CA PHE A 91 5.78 -4.92 0.70
C PHE A 91 6.00 -4.75 -0.81
N TRP A 92 5.40 -3.73 -1.42
CA TRP A 92 5.47 -3.50 -2.86
C TRP A 92 6.89 -3.24 -3.35
N THR A 93 7.61 -2.32 -2.70
CA THR A 93 9.01 -2.01 -3.03
C THR A 93 9.90 -3.25 -2.95
N GLY A 94 9.79 -4.03 -1.86
CA GLY A 94 10.56 -5.26 -1.69
C GLY A 94 10.18 -6.35 -2.69
N TRP A 95 8.91 -6.51 -3.01
CA TRP A 95 8.46 -7.50 -3.99
C TRP A 95 8.86 -7.13 -5.43
N LEU A 96 8.66 -5.87 -5.84
CA LEU A 96 9.04 -5.37 -7.17
C LEU A 96 10.54 -5.48 -7.39
N THR A 97 11.35 -5.15 -6.39
CA THR A 97 12.81 -5.30 -6.45
C THR A 97 13.20 -6.74 -6.76
N ARG A 98 12.58 -7.73 -6.09
CA ARG A 98 12.83 -9.16 -6.38
C ARG A 98 12.35 -9.55 -7.77
N ALA A 99 11.14 -9.15 -8.15
CA ALA A 99 10.58 -9.49 -9.45
C ALA A 99 11.41 -8.93 -10.62
N ILE A 100 11.93 -7.70 -10.50
CA ILE A 100 12.86 -7.11 -11.48
C ILE A 100 14.15 -7.94 -11.53
N GLY A 101 14.72 -8.31 -10.39
CA GLY A 101 15.91 -9.15 -10.34
C GLY A 101 15.74 -10.52 -10.99
N GLU A 102 14.57 -11.14 -10.85
CA GLU A 102 14.24 -12.41 -11.52
C GLU A 102 14.07 -12.27 -13.03
N LEU A 103 13.53 -11.15 -13.52
CA LEU A 103 13.37 -10.91 -14.96
C LEU A 103 14.66 -10.49 -15.66
N ASP A 104 15.57 -9.84 -14.94
CA ASP A 104 16.87 -9.42 -15.47
C ASP A 104 17.93 -10.54 -15.37
N ALA A 105 17.61 -11.65 -14.70
CA ALA A 105 18.50 -12.80 -14.59
C ALA A 105 18.76 -13.43 -15.99
N PRO A 106 20.01 -13.84 -16.28
CA PRO A 106 20.41 -14.36 -17.59
C PRO A 106 19.81 -15.73 -17.94
#